data_AF-A0A3D5R9N7-F1
#
_entry.id   AF-A0A3D5R9N7-F1
#
_cell.length_a   1.000
_cell.length_b   1.000
_cell.length_c   1.000
_cell.angle_alpha   90.00
_cell.angle_beta   90.00
_cell.angle_gamma   90.00
#
_symmetry.space_group_name_H-M   'P 1'
#
loop_
_entity.id
_entity.type
_entity.pdbx_description
1 polymer ?
#
loop_
_entity_poly.entity_id
_entity_poly.type
_entity_poly.pdbx_seq_one_letter_code
_entity_poly.pdbx_strand_id
1 'polypeptide(L)'
;MKNNKKINFKWLKFMYIWNIVISGGGGLGIIFLPNLTKWLFNAPTPKITYGIIGSVFLSFAIISILGLKNPIKFAPILLFQLTYKIIWVIGIIIPMIIAGEFYIGALPAVIIYAFYIIGDFIAIPFSNILKVDK
;
A
#
# COMPACT_ATOMS: atom_id res chain seq x y z
N MET A 1 -19.76 -25.53 7.22
CA MET A 1 -18.64 -25.47 8.18
C MET A 1 -18.12 -24.04 8.22
N LYS A 2 -18.26 -23.35 9.36
CA LYS A 2 -17.76 -21.97 9.52
C LYS A 2 -16.25 -22.05 9.68
N ASN A 3 -15.51 -21.85 8.59
CA ASN A 3 -14.04 -21.81 8.62
C ASN A 3 -13.62 -20.64 9.55
N ASN A 4 -13.41 -20.93 10.84
CA ASN A 4 -12.75 -20.04 11.77
C ASN A 4 -11.28 -19.97 11.38
N LYS A 5 -10.98 -19.30 10.26
CA LYS A 5 -9.61 -18.97 9.88
C LYS A 5 -9.04 -18.16 11.04
N LYS A 6 -8.06 -18.74 11.74
CA LYS A 6 -7.40 -18.12 12.90
C LYS A 6 -6.82 -16.77 12.45
N ILE A 7 -7.29 -15.68 13.05
CA ILE A 7 -6.83 -14.32 12.70
C ILE A 7 -5.34 -14.24 12.98
N ASN A 8 -4.56 -13.88 11.95
CA ASN A 8 -3.11 -13.82 12.06
C ASN A 8 -2.62 -12.44 12.52
N PHE A 9 -2.78 -12.19 13.82
CA PHE A 9 -2.39 -10.92 14.43
C PHE A 9 -0.91 -10.56 14.22
N LYS A 10 -0.02 -11.56 14.12
CA LYS A 10 1.40 -11.33 13.86
C LYS A 10 1.61 -10.71 12.47
N TRP A 11 0.94 -11.26 11.46
CA TRP A 11 1.00 -10.75 10.09
C TRP A 11 0.34 -9.39 9.94
N LEU A 12 -0.79 -9.14 10.61
CA LEU A 12 -1.41 -7.81 10.67
C LEU A 12 -0.43 -6.76 11.22
N LYS A 13 0.16 -7.03 12.38
CA LYS A 13 1.15 -6.11 12.98
C LYS A 13 2.36 -5.92 12.06
N PHE A 14 2.86 -7.00 11.45
CA PHE A 14 3.95 -6.91 10.49
C PHE A 14 3.60 -6.00 9.31
N MET A 15 2.41 -6.14 8.71
CA MET A 15 1.98 -5.26 7.61
C MET A 15 1.85 -3.80 8.04
N TYR A 16 1.38 -3.52 9.27
CA TYR A 16 1.37 -2.16 9.79
C TYR A 16 2.78 -1.59 9.96
N ILE A 17 3.73 -2.36 10.52
CA ILE A 17 5.12 -1.93 10.68
C ILE A 17 5.76 -1.68 9.32
N TRP A 18 5.61 -2.64 8.41
CA TRP A 18 6.06 -2.52 7.03
C TRP A 18 5.51 -1.25 6.39
N ASN A 19 4.22 -0.97 6.59
CA ASN A 19 3.60 0.22 6.05
C ASN A 19 4.10 1.53 6.66
N ILE A 20 4.37 1.55 7.97
CA ILE A 20 4.96 2.71 8.64
C ILE A 20 6.32 3.02 8.04
N VAL A 21 7.16 2.00 7.80
CA VAL A 21 8.51 2.19 7.24
C VAL A 21 8.44 2.62 5.79
N ILE A 22 7.74 1.88 4.94
CA ILE A 22 7.75 2.10 3.49
C ILE A 22 6.90 3.32 3.10
N SER A 23 5.65 3.42 3.56
CA SER A 23 4.81 4.57 3.22
C SER A 23 5.17 5.81 4.04
N GLY A 24 5.68 5.66 5.26
CA GLY A 24 6.15 6.81 6.05
C GLY A 24 7.45 7.38 5.48
N GLY A 25 8.44 6.52 5.27
CA GLY A 25 9.71 6.90 4.63
C GLY A 25 9.50 7.38 3.19
N GLY A 26 8.68 6.68 2.41
CA GLY A 26 8.28 7.07 1.06
C GLY A 26 7.52 8.38 1.03
N GLY A 27 6.55 8.59 1.92
CA GLY A 27 5.78 9.83 2.01
C GLY A 27 6.64 11.04 2.36
N LEU A 28 7.45 10.94 3.42
CA LEU A 28 8.43 11.97 3.79
C LEU A 28 9.43 12.23 2.67
N GLY A 29 9.95 11.16 2.07
CA GLY A 29 10.89 11.27 0.97
C GLY A 29 10.29 11.91 -0.27
N ILE A 30 9.02 11.63 -0.59
CA ILE A 30 8.35 12.27 -1.72
C ILE A 30 8.16 13.77 -1.47
N ILE A 31 7.83 14.17 -0.24
CA ILE A 31 7.58 15.57 0.12
C ILE A 31 8.90 16.37 0.19
N PHE A 32 9.94 15.81 0.82
CA PHE A 32 11.14 16.57 1.20
C PHE A 32 12.40 16.19 0.40
N LEU A 33 12.43 15.05 -0.29
CA LEU A 33 13.62 14.49 -0.95
C LEU A 33 13.35 14.19 -2.45
N PRO A 34 13.55 15.18 -3.35
CA PRO A 34 13.32 15.04 -4.79
C PRO A 34 14.13 13.93 -5.48
N ASN A 35 15.20 13.45 -4.85
CA ASN A 35 16.00 12.37 -5.40
C ASN A 35 15.35 10.99 -5.17
N LEU A 36 14.59 10.83 -4.08
CA LEU A 36 13.88 9.58 -3.79
C LEU A 36 12.67 9.40 -4.71
N THR A 37 11.99 10.49 -5.08
CA THR A 37 10.90 10.46 -6.07
C THR A 37 11.38 10.01 -7.45
N LYS A 38 12.54 10.52 -7.88
CA LYS A 38 13.18 10.08 -9.12
C LYS A 38 13.53 8.60 -9.10
N TRP A 39 14.02 8.07 -7.99
CA TRP A 39 14.34 6.64 -7.90
C TRP A 39 13.09 5.74 -7.93
N LEU A 40 12.01 6.14 -7.24
CA LEU A 40 10.78 5.33 -7.13
C LEU A 40 9.92 5.34 -8.39
N PHE A 41 9.82 6.49 -9.06
CA PHE A 41 8.87 6.69 -10.15
C PHE A 41 9.54 7.10 -11.46
N ASN A 42 10.74 7.70 -11.40
CA ASN A 42 11.48 8.35 -12.49
C ASN A 42 10.60 9.01 -13.57
N ALA A 43 9.48 9.60 -13.16
CA ALA A 43 8.50 10.19 -14.04
C ALA A 43 8.61 11.72 -13.96
N PRO A 44 8.49 12.45 -15.08
CA PRO A 44 8.42 13.90 -15.04
C PRO A 44 7.03 14.33 -14.55
N THR A 45 6.82 14.36 -13.23
CA THR A 45 5.52 14.72 -12.62
C THR A 45 5.59 16.08 -11.92
N PRO A 46 4.54 16.93 -12.01
CA PRO A 46 4.50 18.21 -11.31
C PRO A 46 4.67 18.07 -9.78
N LYS A 47 5.33 19.05 -9.14
CA LYS A 47 5.57 19.04 -7.68
C LYS A 47 4.28 18.90 -6.86
N ILE A 48 3.18 19.51 -7.31
CA ILE A 48 1.87 19.44 -6.64
C ILE A 48 1.37 17.99 -6.59
N THR A 49 1.52 17.25 -7.70
CA THR A 49 1.14 15.83 -7.77
C THR A 49 1.97 14.99 -6.81
N TYR A 50 3.28 15.22 -6.74
CA TYR A 50 4.12 14.54 -5.74
C TYR A 50 3.71 14.88 -4.31
N GLY A 51 3.38 16.14 -4.02
CA GLY A 51 2.87 16.53 -2.70
C GLY A 51 1.62 15.76 -2.29
N ILE A 52 0.70 15.52 -3.23
CA ILE A 52 -0.50 14.69 -2.99
C ILE A 52 -0.10 13.24 -2.72
N ILE A 53 0.75 12.62 -3.56
CA ILE A 53 1.17 11.23 -3.39
C ILE A 53 1.87 11.05 -2.03
N GLY A 54 2.82 11.93 -1.71
CA GLY A 54 3.59 11.87 -0.48
C GLY A 54 2.73 12.07 0.77
N SER A 55 1.78 13.01 0.75
CA SER A 55 0.87 13.25 1.88
C SER A 55 -0.10 12.09 2.12
N VAL A 56 -0.61 11.45 1.06
CA VAL A 56 -1.43 10.24 1.16
C VAL A 56 -0.62 9.09 1.77
N PHE A 57 0.62 8.87 1.30
CA PHE A 57 1.48 7.81 1.81
C PHE A 57 1.82 8.03 3.29
N LEU A 58 2.15 9.26 3.67
CA LEU A 58 2.41 9.62 5.05
C LEU A 58 1.17 9.42 5.93
N SER A 59 -0.02 9.74 5.40
CA SER A 59 -1.29 9.50 6.10
C SER A 59 -1.52 8.01 6.35
N PHE A 60 -1.22 7.13 5.38
CA PHE A 60 -1.29 5.68 5.60
C PHE A 60 -0.36 5.22 6.72
N ALA A 61 0.85 5.77 6.80
CA ALA A 61 1.80 5.45 7.86
C ALA A 61 1.28 5.90 9.24
N ILE A 62 0.80 7.14 9.35
CA ILE A 62 0.24 7.68 10.60
C ILE A 62 -0.93 6.82 11.09
N ILE A 63 -1.87 6.47 10.22
CA ILE A 63 -3.02 5.62 10.59
C ILE A 63 -2.55 4.21 10.95
N SER A 64 -1.49 3.70 10.31
CA SER A 64 -0.93 2.38 10.62
C SER A 64 -0.31 2.28 12.01
N ILE A 65 0.17 3.40 12.57
CA ILE A 65 0.59 3.46 13.99
C ILE A 65 -0.58 3.13 14.91
N LEU A 66 -1.78 3.63 14.60
CA LEU A 66 -3.00 3.29 15.36
C LEU A 66 -3.38 1.82 15.16
N GLY A 67 -3.10 1.26 13.98
CA GLY A 67 -3.24 -0.16 13.68
C GLY A 67 -2.38 -1.07 14.54
N LEU A 68 -1.21 -0.62 15.03
CA LEU A 68 -0.41 -1.43 15.96
C LEU A 68 -1.10 -1.65 17.31
N LYS A 69 -1.88 -0.65 17.77
CA LYS A 69 -2.64 -0.73 19.02
C LYS A 69 -3.91 -1.56 18.84
N ASN A 70 -4.65 -1.35 17.76
CA ASN A 70 -5.91 -2.05 17.48
C ASN A 70 -5.93 -2.65 16.05
N PRO A 71 -5.23 -3.79 15.81
CA PRO A 71 -4.97 -4.30 14.46
C PRO A 71 -6.20 -4.60 13.61
N ILE A 72 -7.29 -5.11 14.21
CA ILE A 72 -8.50 -5.44 13.46
C ILE A 72 -9.30 -4.16 13.16
N LYS A 73 -9.43 -3.25 14.13
CA LYS A 73 -10.21 -2.01 13.99
C LYS A 73 -9.70 -1.14 12.84
N PHE A 74 -8.39 -1.12 12.63
CA PHE A 74 -7.76 -0.33 11.56
C PHE A 74 -7.46 -1.13 10.30
N ALA A 75 -7.84 -2.42 10.22
CA ALA A 75 -7.61 -3.23 9.04
C ALA A 75 -8.22 -2.66 7.74
N PRO A 76 -9.29 -1.82 7.76
CA PRO A 76 -9.73 -1.08 6.58
C PRO A 76 -8.63 -0.25 5.88
N ILE A 77 -7.59 0.22 6.59
CA ILE A 77 -6.48 0.95 5.95
C ILE A 77 -5.58 0.04 5.10
N LEU A 78 -5.37 -1.20 5.55
CA LEU A 78 -4.66 -2.22 4.79
C LEU A 78 -5.52 -2.69 3.61
N LEU A 79 -6.84 -2.81 3.82
CA LEU A 79 -7.77 -3.12 2.74
C LEU A 79 -7.78 -2.03 1.66
N PHE A 80 -7.80 -0.75 2.04
CA PHE A 80 -7.67 0.37 1.10
C PHE A 80 -6.35 0.28 0.32
N GLN A 81 -5.26 -0.06 1.01
CA GLN A 81 -3.96 -0.22 0.39
C GLN A 81 -3.93 -1.35 -0.63
N LEU A 82 -4.52 -2.49 -0.28
CA LEU A 82 -4.67 -3.62 -1.18
C LEU A 82 -5.48 -3.24 -2.42
N THR A 83 -6.66 -2.62 -2.24
CA THR A 83 -7.54 -2.29 -3.36
C THR A 83 -6.93 -1.27 -4.30
N TYR A 84 -6.34 -0.17 -3.78
CA TYR A 84 -5.72 0.82 -4.66
C TYR A 84 -4.54 0.23 -5.43
N LYS A 85 -3.72 -0.63 -4.81
CA LYS A 85 -2.57 -1.25 -5.48
C LYS A 85 -3.01 -2.22 -6.56
N ILE A 86 -4.07 -3.01 -6.32
CA ILE A 86 -4.68 -3.85 -7.35
C ILE A 86 -5.19 -2.99 -8.51
N ILE A 87 -5.92 -1.91 -8.22
CA ILE A 87 -6.42 -0.98 -9.25
C ILE A 87 -5.26 -0.39 -10.04
N TRP A 88 -4.18 0.01 -9.39
CA TRP A 88 -3.00 0.57 -10.06
C TRP A 88 -2.29 -0.47 -10.95
N VAL A 89 -2.11 -1.71 -10.49
CA VAL A 89 -1.50 -2.77 -11.31
C VAL A 89 -2.37 -3.06 -12.53
N ILE A 90 -3.68 -3.24 -12.33
CA ILE A 90 -4.60 -3.60 -13.42
C ILE A 90 -4.85 -2.43 -14.38
N GLY A 91 -5.04 -1.23 -13.86
CA GLY A 91 -5.40 -0.06 -14.65
C GLY A 91 -4.24 0.66 -15.31
N ILE A 92 -3.01 0.47 -14.79
CA ILE A 92 -1.82 1.19 -15.28
C ILE A 92 -0.77 0.20 -15.79
N ILE A 93 -0.26 -0.69 -14.93
CA ILE A 93 0.89 -1.54 -15.29
C ILE A 93 0.57 -2.56 -16.37
N ILE A 94 -0.56 -3.26 -16.26
CA ILE A 94 -0.96 -4.26 -17.25
C ILE A 94 -1.13 -3.60 -18.65
N PRO A 95 -1.90 -2.50 -18.79
CA PRO A 95 -2.00 -1.78 -20.06
C PRO A 95 -0.65 -1.32 -20.62
N MET A 96 0.23 -0.76 -19.78
CA MET A 96 1.57 -0.34 -20.21
C MET A 96 2.40 -1.50 -20.76
N ILE A 97 2.35 -2.67 -20.12
CA ILE A 97 3.05 -3.87 -20.61
C ILE A 97 2.47 -4.32 -21.94
N ILE A 98 1.15 -4.39 -22.08
CA ILE A 98 0.47 -4.80 -23.32
C ILE A 98 0.79 -3.85 -24.47
N ALA A 99 0.87 -2.55 -24.20
CA ALA A 99 1.23 -1.52 -25.18
C ALA A 99 2.74 -1.49 -25.52
N GLY A 100 3.58 -2.26 -24.82
CA GLY A 100 5.04 -2.19 -25.00
C GLY A 100 5.67 -0.92 -24.43
N GLU A 101 4.94 -0.16 -23.62
CA GLU A 101 5.35 1.12 -23.01
C GLU A 101 5.87 0.94 -21.58
N PHE A 102 6.14 -0.30 -21.16
CA PHE A 102 6.61 -0.55 -19.81
C PHE A 102 7.97 0.08 -19.56
N TYR A 103 7.99 1.04 -18.64
CA TYR A 103 9.18 1.77 -18.26
C TYR A 103 9.91 1.09 -17.10
N ILE A 104 11.19 0.75 -17.28
CA ILE A 104 11.97 -0.02 -16.29
C ILE A 104 12.10 0.66 -14.93
N GLY A 105 12.07 2.00 -14.87
CA GLY A 105 12.13 2.71 -13.59
C GLY A 105 10.85 2.62 -12.76
N ALA A 106 9.75 2.06 -13.30
CA ALA A 106 8.57 1.70 -12.52
C ALA A 106 8.74 0.37 -11.75
N LEU A 107 9.75 -0.43 -12.10
CA LEU A 107 9.97 -1.76 -11.52
C LEU A 107 10.09 -1.77 -9.98
N PRO A 108 10.79 -0.81 -9.32
CA PRO A 108 10.84 -0.76 -7.86
C PRO A 108 9.44 -0.62 -7.24
N ALA A 109 8.60 0.25 -7.79
CA ALA A 109 7.23 0.44 -7.31
C ALA A 109 6.39 -0.83 -7.51
N VAL A 110 6.52 -1.51 -8.66
CA VAL A 110 5.83 -2.78 -8.94
C VAL A 110 6.20 -3.85 -7.91
N ILE A 111 7.50 -4.01 -7.61
CA ILE A 111 7.97 -5.00 -6.63
C ILE A 111 7.43 -4.70 -5.23
N ILE A 112 7.51 -3.44 -4.80
CA ILE A 112 6.96 -3.03 -3.50
C ILE A 112 5.46 -3.30 -3.44
N TYR A 113 4.71 -2.94 -4.49
CA TYR A 113 3.26 -3.11 -4.49
C TYR A 113 2.86 -4.58 -4.54
N ALA A 114 3.58 -5.42 -5.27
CA ALA A 114 3.36 -6.86 -5.26
C ALA A 114 3.55 -7.46 -3.85
N PHE A 115 4.58 -7.00 -3.11
CA PHE A 115 4.80 -7.41 -1.73
C PHE A 115 3.61 -7.01 -0.83
N TYR A 116 3.11 -5.78 -0.95
CA TYR A 116 1.91 -5.35 -0.22
C TYR A 116 0.69 -6.18 -0.58
N ILE A 117 0.43 -6.44 -1.87
CA ILE A 117 -0.73 -7.19 -2.31
C ILE A 117 -0.72 -8.60 -1.67
N ILE A 118 0.38 -9.33 -1.84
CA ILE A 118 0.54 -10.68 -1.27
C ILE A 118 0.43 -10.63 0.26
N GLY A 119 1.11 -9.67 0.86
CA GLY A 119 1.15 -9.46 2.28
C GLY A 119 -0.21 -9.19 2.92
N ASP A 120 -0.96 -8.28 2.33
CA ASP A 120 -2.29 -7.90 2.77
C ASP A 120 -3.29 -9.06 2.57
N PHE A 121 -3.18 -9.83 1.49
CA PHE A 121 -4.00 -11.06 1.32
C PHE A 121 -3.76 -12.10 2.42
N ILE A 122 -2.54 -12.19 2.94
CA ILE A 122 -2.19 -13.10 4.05
C ILE A 122 -2.66 -12.52 5.39
N ALA A 123 -2.48 -11.21 5.61
CA ALA A 123 -2.71 -10.56 6.89
C ALA A 123 -4.19 -10.26 7.15
N ILE A 124 -4.93 -9.77 6.15
CA ILE A 124 -6.26 -9.20 6.31
C ILE A 124 -7.30 -10.30 6.63
N PRO A 125 -8.02 -10.21 7.76
CA PRO A 125 -9.12 -11.09 8.07
C PRO A 125 -10.39 -10.62 7.34
N PHE A 126 -10.48 -10.87 6.03
CA PHE A 126 -11.58 -10.38 5.16
C PHE A 126 -12.99 -10.65 5.72
N SER A 127 -13.21 -11.84 6.29
CA SER A 127 -14.49 -12.23 6.88
C SER A 127 -14.89 -11.43 8.12
N ASN A 128 -13.94 -10.81 8.81
CA ASN A 128 -14.20 -9.96 9.97
C ASN A 128 -14.51 -8.53 9.57
N ILE A 129 -13.90 -8.05 8.48
CA ILE A 129 -14.00 -6.67 8.04
C ILE A 129 -15.24 -6.45 7.16
N LEU A 130 -15.61 -7.45 6.35
CA LEU A 130 -16.76 -7.37 5.44
C LEU A 130 -18.09 -7.76 6.10
N LYS A 131 -18.09 -8.07 7.40
CA LYS A 131 -19.33 -8.24 8.14
C LYS A 131 -19.95 -6.86 8.36
N VAL A 132 -21.05 -6.63 7.67
CA VAL A 132 -21.99 -5.58 8.02
C VAL A 132 -22.93 -6.19 9.04
N ASP A 133 -22.89 -5.69 10.29
CA ASP A 133 -23.88 -6.05 11.28
C ASP A 133 -25.24 -5.57 10.76
N LYS A 134 -26.15 -6.53 10.55
CA LYS A 134 -27.55 -6.25 10.17
C LYS A 134 -28.35 -5.89 11.40
#